data_AF-A0A8C8RGH7-F1
#
_entry.id   AF-A0A8C8RGH7-F1
#
_cell.length_a   1.000
_cell.length_b   1.000
_cell.length_c   1.000
_cell.angle_alpha   90.00
_cell.angle_beta   90.00
_cell.angle_gamma   90.00
#
_symmetry.space_group_name_H-M   'P 1'
#
loop_
_entity.id
_entity.type
_entity.pdbx_description
1 polymer ?
#
loop_
_entity_poly.entity_id
_entity_poly.type
_entity_poly.pdbx_seq_one_letter_code
_entity_poly.pdbx_strand_id
1 'polypeptide(L)'
;FQMKMESLQQRREELQHKEGQLKEAIFKFDKFLKENDSKRSRALHKASEQREQVLQKDMEAMQLRQEIARLRQERDRLQRHLEAHAIFQGYLQGVMEKTEQFQEIQMLVDRFRTLSATQEVLGQRALGSREVMEEECAQLQQYLEQSNNEILQLNNQLAVLQAQLEQARAKVHQWESKWTEIQNTAAKKTLQLGQIKMATLNLFQLAMKQMKLQVVVPLEDTETQLDMVQLCLLDLVDILADLRKEEPAPATQPSPAAAS
;
A
#
# COMPACT_ATOMS: atom_id res chain seq x y z
N PHE A 1 -119.60 -13.61 -116.09
CA PHE A 1 -118.77 -12.58 -115.43
C PHE A 1 -118.72 -12.74 -113.91
N GLN A 2 -119.83 -13.05 -113.22
CA GLN A 2 -119.85 -13.32 -111.77
C GLN A 2 -118.87 -14.41 -111.29
N MET A 3 -118.86 -15.61 -111.89
CA MET A 3 -117.98 -16.70 -111.42
C MET A 3 -116.47 -16.43 -111.58
N LYS A 4 -116.05 -15.61 -112.56
CA LYS A 4 -114.64 -15.20 -112.68
C LYS A 4 -114.26 -14.17 -111.61
N MET A 5 -115.18 -13.28 -111.25
CA MET A 5 -115.00 -12.32 -110.15
C MET A 5 -114.91 -13.02 -108.80
N GLU A 6 -115.75 -14.03 -108.54
CA GLU A 6 -115.69 -14.83 -107.31
C GLU A 6 -114.36 -15.59 -107.16
N SER A 7 -113.82 -16.20 -108.23
CA SER A 7 -112.51 -16.88 -108.15
C SER A 7 -111.34 -15.91 -107.94
N LEU A 8 -111.41 -14.70 -108.51
CA LEU A 8 -110.39 -13.66 -108.31
C LEU A 8 -110.49 -13.05 -106.92
N GLN A 9 -111.70 -12.95 -106.36
CA GLN A 9 -111.94 -12.54 -104.98
C GLN A 9 -111.35 -13.57 -104.00
N GLN A 10 -111.66 -14.86 -104.19
CA GLN A 10 -111.09 -15.96 -103.40
C GLN A 10 -109.56 -16.00 -103.50
N ARG A 11 -108.99 -15.81 -104.71
CA ARG A 11 -107.53 -15.78 -104.88
C ARG A 11 -106.88 -14.56 -104.23
N ARG A 12 -107.54 -13.40 -104.20
CA ARG A 12 -107.09 -12.22 -103.43
C ARG A 12 -107.15 -12.47 -101.94
N GLU A 13 -108.22 -13.07 -101.44
CA GLU A 13 -108.37 -13.41 -100.02
C GLU A 13 -107.32 -14.44 -99.59
N GLU A 14 -107.05 -15.47 -100.40
CA GLU A 14 -105.95 -16.43 -100.17
C GLU A 14 -104.58 -15.75 -100.17
N LEU A 15 -104.31 -14.83 -101.11
CA LEU A 15 -103.05 -14.10 -101.18
C LEU A 15 -102.88 -13.17 -99.98
N GLN A 16 -103.93 -12.45 -99.58
CA GLN A 16 -103.93 -11.61 -98.37
C GLN A 16 -103.73 -12.46 -97.10
N HIS A 17 -104.34 -13.64 -97.04
CA HIS A 17 -104.15 -14.57 -95.92
C HIS A 17 -102.71 -15.08 -95.87
N LYS A 18 -102.14 -15.50 -97.00
CA LYS A 18 -100.74 -15.93 -97.11
C LYS A 18 -99.77 -14.80 -96.80
N GLU A 19 -100.05 -13.58 -97.26
CA GLU A 19 -99.24 -12.40 -96.95
C GLU A 19 -99.30 -12.07 -95.45
N GLY A 20 -100.48 -12.17 -94.82
CA GLY A 20 -100.66 -12.05 -93.38
C GLY A 20 -99.86 -13.10 -92.59
N GLN A 21 -99.91 -14.37 -93.00
CA GLN A 21 -99.13 -15.45 -92.41
C GLN A 21 -97.62 -15.23 -92.56
N LEU A 22 -97.16 -14.75 -93.72
CA LEU A 22 -95.75 -14.41 -93.96
C LEU A 22 -95.30 -13.25 -93.07
N LYS A 23 -96.11 -12.19 -92.94
CA LYS A 23 -95.82 -11.08 -92.03
C LYS A 23 -95.72 -11.55 -90.59
N GLU A 24 -96.66 -12.38 -90.13
CA GLU A 24 -96.59 -12.98 -88.79
C GLU A 24 -95.36 -13.87 -88.60
N ALA A 25 -95.01 -14.69 -89.59
CA ALA A 25 -93.83 -15.55 -89.54
C ALA A 25 -92.54 -14.72 -89.45
N ILE A 26 -92.45 -13.62 -90.21
CA ILE A 26 -91.32 -12.67 -90.14
C ILE A 26 -91.24 -12.03 -88.75
N PHE A 27 -92.36 -11.57 -88.17
CA PHE A 27 -92.38 -11.03 -86.81
C PHE A 27 -91.95 -12.06 -85.75
N LYS A 28 -92.41 -13.31 -85.89
CA LYS A 28 -92.01 -14.41 -84.99
C LYS A 28 -90.52 -14.75 -85.15
N PHE A 29 -89.99 -14.74 -86.37
CA PHE A 29 -88.56 -14.95 -86.65
C PHE A 29 -87.68 -13.81 -86.11
N ASP A 30 -88.06 -12.56 -86.32
CA ASP A 30 -87.32 -11.40 -85.79
C ASP A 30 -87.32 -11.41 -84.25
N LYS A 31 -88.46 -11.76 -83.63
CA LYS A 31 -88.53 -11.97 -82.18
C LYS A 31 -87.61 -13.11 -81.73
N PHE A 32 -87.60 -14.24 -82.43
CA PHE A 32 -86.71 -15.37 -82.14
C PHE A 32 -85.23 -14.99 -82.28
N LEU A 33 -84.85 -14.25 -83.32
CA LEU A 33 -83.48 -13.77 -83.53
C LEU A 33 -83.04 -12.85 -82.38
N LYS A 34 -83.88 -11.87 -82.00
CA LYS A 34 -83.62 -10.98 -80.86
C LYS A 34 -83.47 -11.76 -79.54
N GLU A 35 -84.33 -12.73 -79.28
CA GLU A 35 -84.23 -13.58 -78.08
C GLU A 35 -82.98 -14.47 -78.09
N ASN A 36 -82.60 -15.01 -79.25
CA ASN A 36 -81.39 -15.82 -79.40
C ASN A 36 -80.12 -14.98 -79.22
N ASP A 37 -80.06 -13.80 -79.84
CA ASP A 37 -78.95 -12.85 -79.66
C ASP A 37 -78.85 -12.40 -78.20
N SER A 38 -79.98 -12.15 -77.53
CA SER A 38 -80.01 -11.86 -76.08
C SER A 38 -79.46 -13.03 -75.24
N LYS A 39 -79.83 -14.28 -75.56
CA LYS A 39 -79.29 -15.48 -74.90
C LYS A 39 -77.79 -15.64 -75.16
N ARG A 40 -77.35 -15.45 -76.41
CA ARG A 40 -75.93 -15.50 -76.81
C ARG A 40 -75.12 -14.43 -76.08
N SER A 41 -75.61 -13.19 -76.04
CA SER A 41 -74.95 -12.08 -75.35
C SER A 41 -74.82 -12.35 -73.84
N ARG A 42 -75.87 -12.87 -73.18
CA ARG A 42 -75.80 -13.26 -71.77
C ARG A 42 -74.80 -14.40 -71.52
N ALA A 43 -74.80 -15.42 -72.38
CA ALA A 43 -73.87 -16.54 -72.27
C ALA A 43 -72.41 -16.09 -72.45
N LEU A 44 -72.14 -15.21 -73.42
CA LEU A 44 -70.82 -14.62 -73.63
C LEU A 44 -70.38 -13.76 -72.44
N HIS A 45 -71.26 -12.93 -71.89
CA HIS A 45 -70.94 -12.10 -70.73
C HIS A 45 -70.66 -12.93 -69.48
N LYS A 46 -71.49 -13.94 -69.22
CA LYS A 46 -71.24 -14.89 -68.11
C LYS A 46 -69.92 -15.64 -68.28
N ALA A 47 -69.57 -16.02 -69.51
CA ALA A 47 -68.29 -16.65 -69.80
C ALA A 47 -67.11 -15.69 -69.61
N SER A 48 -67.24 -14.40 -69.95
CA SER A 48 -66.19 -13.40 -69.71
C SER A 48 -66.00 -13.13 -68.22
N GLU A 49 -67.09 -12.94 -67.47
CA GLU A 49 -67.06 -12.76 -66.01
C GLU A 49 -66.42 -13.95 -65.31
N GLN A 50 -66.77 -15.18 -65.71
CA GLN A 50 -66.16 -16.40 -65.17
C GLN A 50 -64.66 -16.46 -65.47
N ARG A 51 -64.22 -16.06 -66.66
CA ARG A 51 -62.79 -16.01 -67.01
C ARG A 51 -62.05 -14.98 -66.15
N GLU A 52 -62.60 -13.80 -65.94
CA GLU A 52 -62.00 -12.77 -65.09
C GLU A 52 -61.92 -13.24 -63.62
N GLN A 53 -62.97 -13.87 -63.11
CA GLN A 53 -62.97 -14.45 -61.75
C GLN A 53 -61.90 -15.53 -61.58
N VAL A 54 -61.74 -16.41 -62.57
CA VAL A 54 -60.68 -17.44 -62.54
C VAL A 54 -59.30 -16.79 -62.51
N LEU A 55 -59.05 -15.79 -63.35
CA LEU A 55 -57.76 -15.07 -63.37
C LEU A 55 -57.46 -14.38 -62.03
N GLN A 56 -58.45 -13.71 -61.43
CA GLN A 56 -58.29 -13.09 -60.12
C GLN A 56 -57.97 -14.12 -59.04
N LYS A 57 -58.70 -15.24 -59.03
CA LYS A 57 -58.47 -16.34 -58.06
C LYS A 57 -57.12 -17.01 -58.26
N ASP A 58 -56.66 -17.15 -59.50
CA ASP A 58 -55.34 -17.71 -59.81
C ASP A 58 -54.22 -16.78 -59.33
N MET A 59 -54.37 -15.46 -59.50
CA MET A 59 -53.42 -14.47 -58.97
C MET A 59 -53.37 -14.50 -57.44
N GLU A 60 -54.54 -14.49 -56.77
CA GLU A 60 -54.63 -14.62 -55.31
C GLU A 60 -53.96 -15.92 -54.84
N ALA A 61 -54.23 -17.04 -55.52
CA ALA A 61 -53.62 -18.33 -55.21
C ALA A 61 -52.09 -18.32 -55.37
N MET A 62 -51.56 -17.63 -56.40
CA MET A 62 -50.11 -17.46 -56.55
C MET A 62 -49.49 -16.64 -55.42
N GLN A 63 -50.11 -15.52 -55.04
CA GLN A 63 -49.64 -14.67 -53.94
C GLN A 63 -49.61 -15.44 -52.61
N LEU A 64 -50.71 -16.13 -52.28
CA LEU A 64 -50.80 -16.95 -51.07
C LEU A 64 -49.77 -18.09 -51.07
N ARG A 65 -49.50 -18.72 -52.22
CA ARG A 65 -48.46 -19.76 -52.33
C ARG A 65 -47.06 -19.20 -52.06
N GLN A 66 -46.76 -17.99 -52.55
CA GLN A 66 -45.48 -17.33 -52.27
C GLN A 66 -45.34 -16.98 -50.78
N GLU A 67 -46.41 -16.50 -50.15
CA GLU A 67 -46.42 -16.17 -48.74
C GLU A 67 -46.24 -17.40 -47.85
N ILE A 68 -46.94 -18.51 -48.16
CA ILE A 68 -46.75 -19.80 -47.49
C ILE A 68 -45.29 -20.27 -47.63
N ALA A 69 -44.67 -20.11 -48.80
CA ALA A 69 -43.27 -20.50 -49.00
C ALA A 69 -42.32 -19.67 -48.12
N ARG A 70 -42.52 -18.35 -48.03
CA ARG A 70 -41.74 -17.46 -47.15
C ARG A 70 -41.88 -17.85 -45.69
N LEU A 71 -43.11 -17.99 -45.21
CA LEU A 71 -43.39 -18.35 -43.81
C LEU A 71 -42.80 -19.72 -43.45
N ARG A 72 -42.85 -20.69 -44.38
CA ARG A 72 -42.20 -22.00 -44.17
C ARG A 72 -40.68 -21.86 -44.03
N GLN A 73 -40.05 -21.03 -44.84
CA GLN A 73 -38.61 -20.80 -44.77
C GLN A 73 -38.19 -20.11 -43.46
N GLU A 74 -38.99 -19.14 -42.97
CA GLU A 74 -38.77 -18.51 -41.66
C GLU A 74 -38.95 -19.50 -40.52
N ARG A 75 -40.00 -20.31 -40.55
CA ARG A 75 -40.24 -21.39 -39.58
C ARG A 75 -39.07 -22.38 -39.57
N ASP A 76 -38.59 -22.81 -40.74
CA ASP A 76 -37.45 -23.73 -40.84
C ASP A 76 -36.15 -23.11 -40.32
N ARG A 77 -35.98 -21.79 -40.46
CA ARG A 77 -34.84 -21.06 -39.89
C ARG A 77 -34.94 -21.00 -38.37
N LEU A 78 -36.09 -20.62 -37.82
CA LEU A 78 -36.31 -20.54 -36.38
C LEU A 78 -36.18 -21.92 -35.71
N GLN A 79 -36.68 -22.96 -36.37
CA GLN A 79 -36.58 -24.32 -35.88
C GLN A 79 -35.12 -24.81 -35.80
N ARG A 80 -34.30 -24.51 -36.81
CA ARG A 80 -32.85 -24.77 -36.74
C ARG A 80 -32.17 -24.04 -35.59
N HIS A 81 -32.56 -22.80 -35.29
CA HIS A 81 -32.03 -22.08 -34.13
C HIS A 81 -32.45 -22.73 -32.81
N LEU A 82 -33.71 -23.15 -32.68
CA LEU A 82 -34.19 -23.87 -31.49
C LEU A 82 -33.45 -25.20 -31.28
N GLU A 83 -33.27 -25.98 -32.35
CA GLU A 83 -32.54 -27.24 -32.31
C GLU A 83 -31.06 -27.02 -31.91
N ALA A 84 -30.42 -25.98 -32.43
CA ALA A 84 -29.07 -25.61 -32.02
C ALA A 84 -28.97 -25.23 -30.53
N HIS A 85 -29.99 -24.57 -29.97
CA HIS A 85 -30.04 -24.18 -28.57
C HIS A 85 -30.50 -25.29 -27.61
N ALA A 86 -31.11 -26.37 -28.12
CA ALA A 86 -31.59 -27.49 -27.31
C ALA A 86 -30.49 -28.14 -26.46
N ILE A 87 -29.23 -28.08 -26.93
CA ILE A 87 -28.06 -28.59 -26.20
C ILE A 87 -27.90 -27.87 -24.84
N PHE A 88 -28.10 -26.54 -24.80
CA PHE A 88 -27.98 -25.76 -23.57
C PHE A 88 -29.10 -26.10 -22.58
N GLN A 89 -30.32 -26.28 -23.08
CA GLN A 89 -31.45 -26.71 -22.26
C GLN A 89 -31.19 -28.10 -21.66
N GLY A 90 -30.75 -29.06 -22.46
CA GLY A 90 -30.42 -30.41 -21.99
C GLY A 90 -29.28 -30.40 -20.96
N TYR A 91 -28.25 -29.59 -21.17
CA TYR A 91 -27.19 -29.39 -20.17
C TYR A 91 -27.73 -28.83 -18.85
N LEU A 92 -28.52 -27.75 -18.89
CA LEU A 92 -29.08 -27.11 -17.70
C LEU A 92 -30.03 -28.05 -16.94
N GLN A 93 -30.81 -28.84 -17.67
CA GLN A 93 -31.68 -29.85 -17.10
C GLN A 93 -30.88 -30.95 -16.39
N GLY A 94 -29.79 -31.45 -17.00
CA GLY A 94 -28.89 -32.40 -16.34
C GLY A 94 -28.16 -31.83 -15.12
N VAL A 95 -27.86 -30.52 -15.10
CA VAL A 95 -27.33 -29.86 -13.89
C VAL A 95 -28.38 -29.79 -12.79
N MET A 96 -29.63 -29.45 -13.13
CA MET A 96 -30.73 -29.44 -12.16
C MET A 96 -30.99 -30.81 -11.55
N GLU A 97 -31.04 -31.86 -12.38
CA GLU A 97 -31.23 -33.24 -11.92
C GLU A 97 -30.17 -33.66 -10.88
N LYS A 98 -28.93 -33.18 -11.03
CA LYS A 98 -27.84 -33.47 -10.08
C LYS A 98 -27.87 -32.62 -8.82
N THR A 99 -28.43 -31.42 -8.89
CA THR A 99 -28.32 -30.43 -7.81
C THR A 99 -29.50 -30.51 -6.85
N GLU A 100 -30.64 -31.10 -7.25
CA GLU A 100 -31.90 -31.31 -6.49
C GLU A 100 -32.53 -30.06 -5.82
N GLN A 101 -31.80 -28.96 -5.71
CA GLN A 101 -32.18 -27.72 -5.01
C GLN A 101 -33.00 -26.75 -5.87
N PHE A 102 -33.03 -26.95 -7.19
CA PHE A 102 -33.70 -26.05 -8.13
C PHE A 102 -34.83 -26.80 -8.85
N GLN A 103 -36.02 -26.21 -8.82
CA GLN A 103 -37.22 -26.76 -9.48
C GLN A 103 -37.33 -26.31 -10.95
N GLU A 104 -36.70 -25.18 -11.30
CA GLU A 104 -36.74 -24.60 -12.64
C GLU A 104 -35.35 -24.12 -13.11
N ILE A 105 -35.11 -24.20 -14.42
CA ILE A 105 -33.85 -23.73 -15.04
C ILE A 105 -33.66 -22.24 -14.77
N GLN A 106 -34.76 -21.48 -14.79
CA GLN A 106 -34.74 -20.04 -14.54
C GLN A 106 -34.19 -19.70 -13.15
N MET A 107 -34.57 -20.46 -12.12
CA MET A 107 -34.07 -20.28 -10.75
C MET A 107 -32.56 -20.48 -10.67
N LEU A 108 -32.03 -21.47 -11.41
CA LEU A 108 -30.59 -21.72 -11.47
C LEU A 108 -29.84 -20.57 -12.17
N VAL A 109 -30.40 -20.05 -13.26
CA VAL A 109 -29.84 -18.89 -13.98
C VAL A 109 -29.85 -17.64 -13.10
N ASP A 110 -30.95 -17.36 -12.39
CA ASP A 110 -31.05 -16.19 -11.53
C ASP A 110 -30.13 -16.28 -10.32
N ARG A 111 -29.97 -17.49 -9.75
CA ARG A 111 -28.97 -17.75 -8.70
C ARG A 111 -27.55 -17.52 -9.22
N PHE A 112 -27.22 -18.03 -10.41
CA PHE A 112 -25.91 -17.83 -11.02
C PHE A 112 -25.62 -16.34 -11.27
N ARG A 113 -26.59 -15.60 -11.81
CA ARG A 113 -26.46 -14.14 -12.03
C ARG A 113 -26.21 -13.40 -10.73
N THR A 114 -26.98 -13.73 -9.69
CA THR A 114 -26.82 -13.13 -8.37
C THR A 114 -25.43 -13.44 -7.81
N LEU A 115 -24.99 -14.70 -7.87
CA LEU A 115 -23.67 -15.10 -7.40
C LEU A 115 -22.55 -14.39 -8.17
N SER A 116 -22.65 -14.33 -9.49
CA SER A 116 -21.67 -13.65 -10.34
C SER A 116 -21.56 -12.16 -10.00
N ALA A 117 -22.69 -11.47 -9.87
CA ALA A 117 -22.73 -10.07 -9.46
C ALA A 117 -22.14 -9.88 -8.05
N THR A 118 -22.48 -10.76 -7.09
CA THR A 118 -21.89 -10.68 -5.75
C THR A 118 -20.39 -10.96 -5.75
N GLN A 119 -19.92 -11.88 -6.58
CA GLN A 119 -18.49 -12.19 -6.72
C GLN A 119 -17.72 -10.99 -7.26
N GLU A 120 -18.25 -10.27 -8.25
CA GLU A 120 -17.64 -9.05 -8.77
C GLU A 120 -17.53 -7.97 -7.68
N VAL A 121 -18.61 -7.74 -6.93
CA VAL A 121 -18.64 -6.75 -5.84
C VAL A 121 -17.66 -7.12 -4.73
N LEU A 122 -17.64 -8.39 -4.32
CA LEU A 122 -16.70 -8.88 -3.30
C LEU A 122 -15.26 -8.79 -3.77
N GLY A 123 -14.99 -9.07 -5.06
CA GLY A 123 -13.68 -8.92 -5.67
C GLY A 123 -13.18 -7.47 -5.63
N GLN A 124 -14.03 -6.51 -6.02
CA GLN A 124 -13.69 -5.09 -5.94
C GLN A 124 -13.44 -4.64 -4.50
N ARG A 125 -14.28 -5.08 -3.55
CA ARG A 125 -14.09 -4.75 -2.13
C ARG A 125 -12.79 -5.34 -1.57
N ALA A 126 -12.44 -6.57 -1.95
CA ALA A 126 -11.21 -7.21 -1.53
C ALA A 126 -9.98 -6.48 -2.08
N LEU A 127 -10.01 -6.03 -3.34
CA LEU A 127 -8.97 -5.20 -3.93
C LEU A 127 -8.80 -3.89 -3.18
N GLY A 128 -9.87 -3.14 -2.95
CA GLY A 128 -9.79 -1.89 -2.19
C GLY A 128 -9.32 -2.09 -0.74
N SER A 129 -9.73 -3.19 -0.09
CA SER A 129 -9.24 -3.52 1.27
C SER A 129 -7.76 -3.86 1.28
N ARG A 130 -7.25 -4.50 0.21
CA ARG A 130 -5.85 -4.82 0.04
C ARG A 130 -5.01 -3.56 -0.19
N GLU A 131 -5.49 -2.64 -1.02
CA GLU A 131 -4.82 -1.35 -1.25
C GLU A 131 -4.68 -0.56 0.05
N VAL A 132 -5.75 -0.45 0.84
CA VAL A 132 -5.69 0.21 2.16
C VAL A 132 -4.71 -0.50 3.10
N MET A 133 -4.69 -1.84 3.14
CA MET A 133 -3.73 -2.58 3.96
C MET A 133 -2.28 -2.33 3.52
N GLU A 134 -2.03 -2.28 2.21
CA GLU A 134 -0.71 -2.00 1.65
C GLU A 134 -0.26 -0.57 1.99
N GLU A 135 -1.16 0.42 1.96
CA GLU A 135 -0.90 1.80 2.40
C GLU A 135 -0.57 1.87 3.90
N GLU A 136 -1.36 1.24 4.77
CA GLU A 136 -1.13 1.22 6.22
C GLU A 136 0.17 0.50 6.57
N CYS A 137 0.50 -0.60 5.89
CA CYS A 137 1.79 -1.29 6.04
C CYS A 137 2.96 -0.40 5.61
N ALA A 138 2.83 0.34 4.50
CA ALA A 138 3.86 1.27 4.04
C ALA A 138 4.07 2.41 5.05
N GLN A 139 3.00 2.97 5.62
CA GLN A 139 3.07 4.00 6.66
C GLN A 139 3.75 3.47 7.93
N LEU A 140 3.38 2.27 8.39
CA LEU A 140 4.01 1.63 9.54
C LEU A 140 5.51 1.40 9.31
N GLN A 141 5.89 0.92 8.12
CA GLN A 141 7.29 0.69 7.79
C GLN A 141 8.08 2.01 7.80
N GLN A 142 7.54 3.08 7.21
CA GLN A 142 8.18 4.40 7.27
C GLN A 142 8.34 4.90 8.71
N TYR A 143 7.33 4.72 9.56
CA TYR A 143 7.41 5.10 10.97
C TYR A 143 8.50 4.31 11.71
N LEU A 144 8.58 3.00 11.47
CA LEU A 144 9.63 2.15 12.06
C LEU A 144 11.03 2.56 11.60
N GLU A 145 11.20 2.88 10.32
CA GLU A 145 12.46 3.38 9.77
C GLU A 145 12.87 4.72 10.39
N GLN A 146 11.92 5.65 10.53
CA GLN A 146 12.15 6.94 11.18
C GLN A 146 12.54 6.76 12.65
N SER A 147 11.79 5.96 13.41
CA SER A 147 12.07 5.70 14.82
C SER A 147 13.43 5.01 15.01
N ASN A 148 13.77 4.03 14.17
CA ASN A 148 15.09 3.39 14.19
C ASN A 148 16.22 4.38 13.92
N ASN A 149 16.03 5.30 12.97
CA ASN A 149 16.99 6.36 12.69
C ASN A 149 17.14 7.30 13.89
N GLU A 150 16.05 7.69 14.55
CA GLU A 150 16.08 8.51 15.77
C GLU A 150 16.83 7.81 16.91
N ILE A 151 16.54 6.52 17.15
CA ILE A 151 17.24 5.70 18.15
C ILE A 151 18.75 5.66 17.83
N LEU A 152 19.12 5.48 16.57
CA LEU A 152 20.52 5.46 16.14
C LEU A 152 21.20 6.81 16.35
N GLN A 153 20.50 7.92 16.07
CA GLN A 153 20.99 9.27 16.35
C GLN A 153 21.20 9.50 17.86
N LEU A 154 20.23 9.13 18.70
CA LEU A 154 20.33 9.25 20.15
C LEU A 154 21.45 8.38 20.73
N ASN A 155 21.62 7.15 20.24
CA ASN A 155 22.72 6.28 20.65
C ASN A 155 24.08 6.87 20.28
N ASN A 156 24.22 7.48 19.10
CA ASN A 156 25.45 8.19 18.73
C ASN A 156 25.73 9.38 19.65
N GLN A 157 24.71 10.18 19.97
CA GLN A 157 24.86 11.30 20.91
C GLN A 157 25.26 10.81 22.31
N LEU A 158 24.65 9.71 22.78
CA LEU A 158 24.97 9.08 24.06
C LEU A 158 26.44 8.61 24.09
N ALA A 159 26.92 7.98 23.02
CA ALA A 159 28.31 7.56 22.91
C ALA A 159 29.29 8.75 22.98
N VAL A 160 28.97 9.86 22.30
CA VAL A 160 29.77 11.10 22.35
C VAL A 160 29.80 11.67 23.78
N LEU A 161 28.65 11.75 24.44
CA LEU A 161 28.57 12.26 25.82
C LEU A 161 29.31 11.37 26.81
N GLN A 162 29.23 10.04 26.66
CA GLN A 162 29.99 9.09 27.47
C GLN A 162 31.50 9.30 27.30
N ALA A 163 31.98 9.43 26.06
CA ALA A 163 33.40 9.69 25.79
C ALA A 163 33.88 11.01 26.41
N GLN A 164 33.06 12.07 26.34
CA GLN A 164 33.36 13.36 26.99
C GLN A 164 33.43 13.23 28.52
N LEU A 165 32.50 12.49 29.12
CA LEU A 165 32.46 12.25 30.55
C LEU A 165 33.66 11.42 31.02
N GLU A 166 34.06 10.38 30.28
CA GLU A 166 35.26 9.61 30.56
C GLU A 166 36.52 10.47 30.48
N GLN A 167 36.62 11.33 29.45
CA GLN A 167 37.73 12.25 29.30
C GLN A 167 37.80 13.27 30.46
N ALA A 168 36.65 13.79 30.90
CA ALA A 168 36.57 14.69 32.06
C ALA A 168 36.99 13.97 33.34
N ARG A 169 36.50 12.74 33.58
CA ARG A 169 36.90 11.91 34.73
C ARG A 169 38.40 11.64 34.74
N ALA A 170 38.98 11.29 33.59
CA ALA A 170 40.42 11.06 33.47
C ALA A 170 41.23 12.31 33.87
N LYS A 171 40.80 13.51 33.43
CA LYS A 171 41.43 14.77 33.83
C LYS A 171 41.30 15.04 35.32
N VAL A 172 40.11 14.83 35.90
CA VAL A 172 39.88 14.99 37.35
C VAL A 172 40.84 14.08 38.12
N HIS A 173 40.93 12.80 37.75
CA HIS A 173 41.81 11.85 38.42
C HIS A 173 43.29 12.22 38.32
N GLN A 174 43.73 12.76 37.19
CA GLN A 174 45.09 13.30 37.03
C GLN A 174 45.36 14.46 37.98
N TRP A 175 44.40 15.38 38.13
CA TRP A 175 44.54 16.53 39.04
C TRP A 175 44.46 16.13 40.50
N GLU A 176 43.59 15.19 40.86
CA GLU A 176 43.53 14.59 42.20
C GLU A 176 44.86 13.94 42.57
N SER A 177 45.45 13.16 41.65
CA SER A 177 46.76 12.54 41.86
C SER A 177 47.84 13.59 42.11
N LYS A 178 47.95 14.61 41.25
CA LYS A 178 48.88 15.73 41.46
C LYS A 178 48.64 16.47 42.78
N TRP A 179 47.38 16.67 43.15
CA TRP A 179 47.02 17.31 44.41
C TRP A 179 47.48 16.48 45.62
N THR A 180 47.28 15.17 45.59
CA THR A 180 47.78 14.28 46.65
C THR A 180 49.30 14.27 46.75
N GLU A 181 50.03 14.34 45.62
CA GLU A 181 51.49 14.47 45.61
C GLU A 181 51.96 15.79 46.25
N ILE A 182 51.29 16.90 45.92
CA ILE A 182 51.56 18.21 46.52
C ILE A 182 51.29 18.17 48.02
N GLN A 183 50.14 17.64 48.45
CA GLN A 183 49.79 17.53 49.87
C GLN A 183 50.80 16.64 50.63
N ASN A 184 51.17 15.49 50.09
CA ASN A 184 52.18 14.61 50.68
C ASN A 184 53.54 15.30 50.79
N THR A 185 53.93 16.07 49.77
CA THR A 185 55.18 16.84 49.77
C THR A 185 55.14 17.96 50.81
N ALA A 186 54.03 18.69 50.90
CA ALA A 186 53.83 19.73 51.90
C ALA A 186 53.87 19.14 53.32
N ALA A 187 53.16 18.03 53.58
CA ALA A 187 53.19 17.35 54.86
C ALA A 187 54.61 16.89 55.25
N LYS A 188 55.38 16.34 54.31
CA LYS A 188 56.79 15.97 54.53
C LYS A 188 57.64 17.20 54.88
N LYS A 189 57.51 18.30 54.14
CA LYS A 189 58.24 19.55 54.41
C LYS A 189 57.86 20.16 55.77
N THR A 190 56.58 20.16 56.12
CA THR A 190 56.09 20.64 57.42
C THR A 190 56.64 19.77 58.56
N LEU A 191 56.68 18.45 58.40
CA LEU A 191 57.28 17.54 59.37
C LEU A 191 58.78 17.80 59.52
N GLN A 192 59.52 17.91 58.42
CA GLN A 192 60.95 18.22 58.43
C GLN A 192 61.24 19.56 59.12
N LEU A 193 60.46 20.61 58.82
CA LEU A 193 60.56 21.90 59.48
C LEU A 193 60.31 21.77 60.99
N GLY A 194 59.29 21.03 61.39
CA GLY A 194 59.02 20.74 62.81
C GLY A 194 60.16 20.00 63.49
N GLN A 195 60.76 19.01 62.83
CA GLN A 195 61.94 18.29 63.33
C GLN A 195 63.16 19.21 63.49
N ILE A 196 63.43 20.07 62.51
CA ILE A 196 64.51 21.07 62.57
C ILE A 196 64.26 22.01 63.75
N LYS A 197 63.05 22.59 63.86
CA LYS A 197 62.68 23.47 64.98
C LYS A 197 62.91 22.82 66.33
N MET A 198 62.49 21.58 66.51
CA MET A 198 62.67 20.83 67.76
C MET A 198 64.14 20.53 68.04
N ALA A 199 64.91 20.09 67.04
CA ALA A 199 66.33 19.82 67.19
C ALA A 199 67.12 21.08 67.56
N THR A 200 66.84 22.20 66.88
CA THR A 200 67.43 23.52 67.17
C THR A 200 67.09 23.97 68.59
N LEU A 201 65.82 23.91 68.98
CA LEU A 201 65.39 24.28 70.33
C LEU A 201 66.08 23.42 71.40
N ASN A 202 66.18 22.11 71.17
CA ASN A 202 66.86 21.18 72.07
C ASN A 202 68.36 21.51 72.23
N LEU A 203 69.05 21.79 71.12
CA LEU A 203 70.45 22.20 71.11
C LEU A 203 70.65 23.56 71.80
N PHE A 204 69.79 24.54 71.52
CA PHE A 204 69.81 25.86 72.17
C PHE A 204 69.65 25.73 73.68
N GLN A 205 68.64 24.97 74.14
CA GLN A 205 68.46 24.72 75.58
C GLN A 205 69.66 24.02 76.22
N LEU A 206 70.33 23.11 75.50
CA LEU A 206 71.55 22.46 75.98
C LEU A 206 72.72 23.44 76.11
N ALA A 207 72.97 24.25 75.08
CA ALA A 207 74.04 25.25 75.07
C ALA A 207 73.84 26.30 76.17
N MET A 208 72.61 26.81 76.32
CA MET A 208 72.24 27.75 77.37
C MET A 208 72.43 27.18 78.78
N LYS A 209 72.10 25.90 78.98
CA LYS A 209 72.35 25.20 80.26
C LYS A 209 73.85 25.09 80.57
N GLN A 210 74.68 24.78 79.57
CA GLN A 210 76.13 24.64 79.75
C GLN A 210 76.82 25.97 80.05
N MET A 211 76.41 27.04 79.36
CA MET A 211 76.99 28.38 79.53
C MET A 211 76.39 29.20 80.68
N LYS A 212 75.37 28.67 81.38
CA LYS A 212 74.63 29.36 82.47
C LYS A 212 74.08 30.74 82.05
N LEU A 213 73.83 30.96 80.77
CA LEU A 213 73.26 32.19 80.24
C LEU A 213 71.73 32.16 80.41
N GLN A 214 71.13 33.25 80.86
CA GLN A 214 69.66 33.42 80.90
C GLN A 214 69.23 34.41 79.81
N VAL A 215 69.26 33.97 78.56
CA VAL A 215 68.73 34.72 77.42
C VAL A 215 67.35 34.16 77.08
N VAL A 216 66.34 35.01 77.10
CA VAL A 216 64.96 34.65 76.76
C VAL A 216 64.78 34.85 75.26
N VAL A 217 64.91 33.76 74.50
CA VAL A 217 64.60 33.74 73.06
C VAL A 217 63.20 33.15 72.87
N PRO A 218 62.32 33.75 72.03
CA PRO A 218 61.01 33.20 71.73
C PRO A 218 61.08 31.76 71.19
N LEU A 219 60.11 30.92 71.57
CA LEU A 219 60.10 29.50 71.21
C LEU A 219 60.01 29.26 69.69
N GLU A 220 59.34 30.16 68.96
CA GLU A 220 59.12 30.07 67.52
C GLU A 220 60.24 30.65 66.66
N ASP A 221 61.14 31.43 67.28
CA ASP A 221 62.23 32.10 66.56
C ASP A 221 63.42 31.16 66.42
N THR A 222 63.38 30.37 65.36
CA THR A 222 64.35 29.29 65.14
C THR A 222 65.69 29.81 64.66
N GLU A 223 65.69 30.94 63.94
CA GLU A 223 66.88 31.54 63.37
C GLU A 223 67.78 32.06 64.49
N THR A 224 67.23 32.85 65.42
CA THR A 224 68.00 33.36 66.56
C THR A 224 68.45 32.27 67.53
N GLN A 225 67.65 31.20 67.71
CA GLN A 225 68.09 30.03 68.47
C GLN A 225 69.31 29.35 67.84
N LEU A 226 69.32 29.22 66.50
CA LEU A 226 70.42 28.62 65.76
C LEU A 226 71.69 29.48 65.82
N ASP A 227 71.54 30.80 65.67
CA ASP A 227 72.65 31.78 65.78
C ASP A 227 73.32 31.70 67.16
N MET A 228 72.53 31.58 68.22
CA MET A 228 73.05 31.43 69.58
C MET A 228 73.76 30.07 69.77
N VAL A 229 73.22 28.98 69.21
CA VAL A 229 73.91 27.67 69.21
C VAL A 229 75.23 27.76 68.45
N GLN A 230 75.25 28.44 67.31
CA GLN A 230 76.47 28.65 66.52
C GLN A 230 77.53 29.44 67.30
N LEU A 231 77.13 30.55 67.94
CA LEU A 231 78.03 31.34 68.77
C LEU A 231 78.62 30.50 69.90
N CYS A 232 77.78 29.72 70.60
CA CYS A 232 78.23 28.83 71.66
C CYS A 232 79.23 27.78 71.16
N LEU A 233 78.98 27.20 69.98
CA LEU A 233 79.88 26.22 69.38
C LEU A 233 81.21 26.84 68.95
N LEU A 234 81.20 28.05 68.38
CA LEU A 234 82.41 28.78 68.01
C LEU A 234 83.24 29.10 69.25
N ASP A 235 82.61 29.61 70.31
CA ASP A 235 83.29 29.87 71.59
C ASP A 235 83.92 28.60 72.16
N LEU A 236 83.22 27.45 72.13
CA LEU A 236 83.79 26.17 72.57
C LEU A 236 84.95 25.70 71.71
N VAL A 237 84.88 25.90 70.39
CA VAL A 237 85.97 25.57 69.46
C VAL A 237 87.18 26.46 69.70
N ASP A 238 86.98 27.75 69.93
CA ASP A 238 88.04 28.70 70.24
C ASP A 238 88.71 28.37 71.59
N ILE A 239 87.91 28.05 72.63
CA ILE A 239 88.43 27.56 73.91
C ILE A 239 89.25 26.27 73.72
N LEU A 240 88.77 25.31 72.92
CA LEU A 240 89.52 24.08 72.62
C LEU A 240 90.78 24.33 71.79
N ALA A 241 90.75 25.29 70.87
CA ALA A 241 91.92 25.69 70.09
C ALA A 241 92.97 26.37 70.98
N ASP A 242 92.55 27.16 71.96
CA ASP A 242 93.44 27.78 72.93
C ASP A 242 93.99 26.74 73.92
N LEU A 243 93.18 25.77 74.38
CA LEU A 243 93.66 24.62 75.17
C LEU A 243 94.66 23.74 74.38
N ARG A 244 94.49 23.59 73.07
CA ARG A 244 95.46 22.89 72.20
C ARG A 244 96.73 23.68 71.95
N LYS A 245 96.72 25.01 72.06
CA LYS A 245 97.94 25.82 72.08
C LYS A 245 98.68 25.71 73.43
N GLU A 246 97.98 25.32 74.49
CA GLU A 246 98.54 25.06 75.83
C GLU A 246 99.04 23.61 76.04
N GLU A 247 98.87 22.70 75.08
CA GLU A 247 99.54 21.39 75.09
C GLU A 247 101.00 21.52 74.58
N PRO A 248 102.03 21.35 75.43
CA PRO A 248 103.42 21.31 74.95
C PRO A 248 103.70 19.98 74.23
N ALA A 249 104.39 20.09 73.08
CA ALA A 249 105.02 18.96 72.41
C ALA A 249 105.94 18.17 73.37
N PRO A 250 105.98 16.82 73.29
CA PRO A 250 106.90 16.01 74.08
C PRO A 250 108.31 16.13 73.51
N ALA A 251 109.20 16.80 74.24
CA ALA A 251 110.63 16.84 73.97
C ALA A 251 111.40 17.14 75.28
N THR A 252 112.50 16.52 75.66
CA THR A 252 113.21 15.26 75.34
C THR A 252 114.20 15.10 76.51
N GLN A 253 114.54 13.86 76.82
CA GLN A 253 115.36 13.31 77.91
C GLN A 253 116.75 13.98 78.17
N PRO A 254 117.43 13.57 79.27
CA PRO A 254 118.46 12.56 79.04
C PRO A 254 118.49 11.42 80.09
N SER A 255 118.56 10.18 79.58
CA SER A 255 119.21 9.02 80.25
C SER A 255 120.69 9.36 80.54
N PRO A 256 121.44 8.73 81.49
CA PRO A 256 121.36 7.36 82.04
C PRO A 256 121.48 7.36 83.59
N ALA A 257 121.61 6.31 84.39
CA ALA A 257 122.11 4.95 84.22
C ALA A 257 121.64 4.07 85.41
N ALA A 258 121.64 2.76 85.15
CA ALA A 258 122.09 1.68 86.02
C ALA A 258 121.56 1.50 87.46
N ALA A 259 121.04 0.27 87.64
CA ALA A 259 121.32 -0.68 88.71
C ALA A 259 120.67 -0.49 90.11
N SER A 260 119.83 -1.50 90.38
CA SER A 260 119.34 -2.01 91.68
C SER A 260 118.13 -1.32 92.29
#